data_AF-A0A5S9RB24-F1
#
_entry.id   AF-A0A5S9RB24-F1
#
_cell.length_a   1.000
_cell.length_b   1.000
_cell.length_c   1.000
_cell.angle_alpha   90.00
_cell.angle_beta   90.00
_cell.angle_gamma   90.00
#
_symmetry.space_group_name_H-M   'P 1'
#
loop_
_entity.id
_entity.type
_entity.pdbx_description
1 polymer ?
#
loop_
_entity_poly.entity_id
_entity_poly.type
_entity_poly.pdbx_seq_one_letter_code
_entity_poly.pdbx_strand_id
1 'polypeptide(L)'
;MRQIPAQDIRAAGHSGVINYVSTSRPGSSFGAKPITLPYAQSLTAAGLVIVSNYQYGKPGGTAPSDFTRGFAGGVADARTAWRLHTAAGGGRSAPIFFSVDDDIDRATWNNVALQWFRGINSVLGVMRTGIYAGINPCQWAAADGVIGRSGSPGKVWAWQTRSWSKGQIYPGAVLYQRIIDTASNPGPIVGGIRVDVNDVLAQDCGQWNLHP
;
A
#
# COMPACT_ATOMS: atom_id res chain seq x y z
N MET A 1 -16.63 7.88 9.73
CA MET A 1 -16.55 6.54 9.09
C MET A 1 -16.11 5.52 10.13
N ARG A 2 -16.44 4.24 9.93
CA ARG A 2 -16.14 3.13 10.85
C ARG A 2 -15.21 2.11 10.18
N GLN A 3 -14.38 1.41 10.95
CA GLN A 3 -13.61 0.23 10.50
C GLN A 3 -14.53 -0.98 10.30
N ILE A 4 -14.25 -1.81 9.30
CA ILE A 4 -14.99 -3.05 9.05
C ILE A 4 -14.62 -4.05 10.15
N PRO A 5 -15.57 -4.67 10.87
CA PRO A 5 -15.25 -5.73 11.83
C PRO A 5 -14.46 -6.88 11.20
N ALA A 6 -13.45 -7.38 11.90
CA ALA A 6 -12.60 -8.48 11.42
C ALA A 6 -13.40 -9.74 11.02
N GLN A 7 -14.48 -10.04 11.74
CA GLN A 7 -15.34 -11.18 11.41
C GLN A 7 -16.08 -11.00 10.09
N ASP A 8 -16.50 -9.77 9.74
CA ASP A 8 -17.17 -9.49 8.47
C ASP A 8 -16.20 -9.67 7.30
N ILE A 9 -14.93 -9.26 7.48
CA ILE A 9 -13.86 -9.46 6.48
C ILE A 9 -13.61 -10.95 6.25
N ARG A 10 -13.50 -11.73 7.33
CA ARG A 10 -13.30 -13.18 7.27
C ARG A 10 -14.51 -13.89 6.64
N ALA A 11 -15.73 -13.51 7.03
CA ALA A 11 -16.97 -14.09 6.51
C ALA A 11 -17.16 -13.79 5.01
N ALA A 12 -16.66 -12.66 4.53
CA ALA A 12 -16.61 -12.33 3.10
C ALA A 12 -15.55 -13.14 2.32
N GLY A 13 -14.80 -14.02 2.97
CA GLY A 13 -13.82 -14.90 2.34
C GLY A 13 -12.46 -14.26 2.08
N HIS A 14 -12.17 -13.09 2.65
CA HIS A 14 -10.87 -12.45 2.53
C HIS A 14 -9.85 -13.05 3.51
N SER A 15 -8.60 -13.18 3.07
CA SER A 15 -7.50 -13.68 3.90
C SER A 15 -6.87 -12.61 4.79
N GLY A 16 -7.15 -11.33 4.53
CA GLY A 16 -6.49 -10.23 5.23
C GLY A 16 -6.91 -8.85 4.74
N VAL A 17 -6.18 -7.84 5.22
CA VAL A 17 -6.34 -6.44 4.82
C VAL A 17 -5.02 -5.81 4.40
N ILE A 18 -5.10 -4.90 3.43
CA ILE A 18 -4.06 -3.91 3.16
C ILE A 18 -4.53 -2.61 3.82
N ASN A 19 -3.90 -2.19 4.91
CA ASN A 19 -4.40 -1.10 5.73
C ASN A 19 -3.42 0.08 5.80
N TYR A 20 -3.97 1.29 5.88
CA TYR A 20 -3.21 2.52 5.84
C TYR A 20 -2.46 2.81 7.14
N VAL A 21 -1.16 3.08 7.01
CA VAL A 21 -0.30 3.70 8.01
C VAL A 21 -0.09 5.18 7.69
N SER A 22 -1.18 5.86 7.34
CA SER A 22 -1.25 7.29 7.05
C SER A 22 -2.51 7.90 7.68
N THR A 23 -2.50 9.21 7.91
CA THR A 23 -3.67 9.94 8.42
C THR A 23 -4.62 10.31 7.28
N SER A 24 -5.85 10.70 7.63
CA SER A 24 -6.75 11.35 6.66
C SER A 24 -6.21 12.75 6.31
N ARG A 25 -6.25 13.12 5.03
CA ARG A 25 -5.96 14.47 4.56
C ARG A 25 -7.12 15.43 4.87
N PRO A 26 -6.89 16.76 4.89
CA PRO A 26 -7.94 17.76 5.16
C PRO A 26 -9.17 17.56 4.29
N GLY A 27 -10.36 17.69 4.87
CA GLY A 27 -11.64 17.48 4.15
C GLY A 27 -11.98 16.02 3.87
N SER A 28 -11.23 15.05 4.38
CA SER A 28 -11.55 13.62 4.31
C SER A 28 -11.56 12.98 5.71
N SER A 29 -12.42 11.98 5.92
CA SER A 29 -12.47 11.20 7.16
C SER A 29 -12.59 9.73 6.83
N PHE A 30 -11.47 9.06 6.59
CA PHE A 30 -11.48 7.66 6.13
C PHE A 30 -11.31 6.70 7.31
N GLY A 31 -12.29 5.81 7.52
CA GLY A 31 -12.33 4.93 8.70
C GLY A 31 -11.14 3.99 8.83
N ALA A 32 -10.45 3.69 7.74
CA ALA A 32 -9.25 2.85 7.73
C ALA A 32 -7.93 3.64 7.88
N LYS A 33 -7.96 4.97 8.12
CA LYS A 33 -6.76 5.82 8.26
C LYS A 33 -6.66 6.48 9.64
N PRO A 34 -5.61 6.20 10.43
CA PRO A 34 -4.66 5.07 10.31
C PRO A 34 -5.23 3.77 10.89
N ILE A 35 -4.56 2.64 10.61
CA ILE A 35 -4.70 1.43 11.43
C ILE A 35 -4.26 1.74 12.87
N THR A 36 -4.93 1.10 13.83
CA THR A 36 -4.64 1.22 15.27
C THR A 36 -4.30 -0.15 15.85
N LEU A 37 -3.58 -0.17 16.98
CA LEU A 37 -3.22 -1.42 17.66
C LEU A 37 -4.45 -2.29 18.02
N PRO A 38 -5.54 -1.75 18.62
CA PRO A 38 -6.72 -2.57 18.91
C PRO A 38 -7.34 -3.20 17.66
N TYR A 39 -7.36 -2.47 16.55
CA TYR A 39 -7.89 -3.00 15.30
C TYR A 39 -6.99 -4.07 14.70
N ALA A 40 -5.67 -3.86 14.67
CA ALA A 40 -4.70 -4.85 14.23
C ALA A 40 -4.77 -6.15 15.06
N GLN A 41 -4.91 -6.03 16.38
CA GLN A 41 -5.14 -7.18 17.27
C GLN A 41 -6.44 -7.92 16.93
N SER A 42 -7.53 -7.19 16.65
CA SER A 42 -8.81 -7.79 16.27
C SER A 42 -8.73 -8.58 14.95
N LEU A 43 -7.98 -8.05 13.97
CA LEU A 43 -7.73 -8.71 12.68
C LEU A 43 -6.91 -9.98 12.88
N THR A 44 -5.83 -9.88 13.65
CA THR A 44 -4.92 -11.00 13.94
C THR A 44 -5.64 -12.11 14.71
N ALA A 45 -6.45 -11.76 15.71
CA ALA A 45 -7.27 -12.71 16.47
C ALA A 45 -8.31 -13.43 15.59
N ALA A 46 -8.79 -12.78 14.53
CA ALA A 46 -9.64 -13.41 13.53
C ALA A 46 -8.86 -14.25 12.50
N GLY A 47 -7.53 -14.35 12.59
CA GLY A 47 -6.69 -15.09 11.65
C GLY A 47 -6.45 -14.37 10.31
N LEU A 48 -6.71 -13.06 10.26
CA LEU A 48 -6.50 -12.24 9.07
C LEU A 48 -5.06 -11.71 9.03
N VAL A 49 -4.46 -11.73 7.83
CA VAL A 49 -3.16 -11.10 7.62
C VAL A 49 -3.28 -9.58 7.45
N ILE A 50 -2.22 -8.84 7.76
CA ILE A 50 -2.16 -7.38 7.65
C ILE A 50 -0.95 -7.00 6.81
N VAL A 51 -1.17 -6.14 5.81
CA VAL A 51 -0.12 -5.52 5.00
C VAL A 51 -0.23 -4.00 5.12
N SER A 52 0.91 -3.29 5.19
CA SER A 52 0.92 -1.83 5.36
C SER A 52 0.93 -1.07 4.05
N ASN A 53 0.07 -0.06 3.95
CA ASN A 53 0.02 0.88 2.84
C ASN A 53 0.20 2.32 3.33
N TYR A 54 0.87 3.16 2.56
CA TYR A 54 0.95 4.60 2.80
C TYR A 54 0.41 5.39 1.61
N GLN A 55 -0.62 6.19 1.89
CA GLN A 55 -1.11 7.23 1.02
C GLN A 55 -1.75 8.32 1.86
N TYR A 56 -1.25 9.55 1.80
CA TYR A 56 -1.88 10.71 2.43
C TYR A 56 -2.61 11.53 1.38
N GLY A 57 -1.86 11.97 0.36
CA GLY A 57 -2.33 12.75 -0.77
C GLY A 57 -3.25 11.99 -1.72
N LYS A 58 -3.95 12.73 -2.59
CA LYS A 58 -4.71 12.18 -3.71
C LYS A 58 -4.68 13.18 -4.88
N PRO A 59 -4.56 12.72 -6.13
CA PRO A 59 -4.62 13.61 -7.30
C PRO A 59 -5.92 14.42 -7.30
N GLY A 60 -5.83 15.72 -7.57
CA GLY A 60 -6.98 16.63 -7.56
C GLY A 60 -7.64 16.84 -6.18
N GLY A 61 -7.04 16.34 -5.10
CA GLY A 61 -7.53 16.52 -3.73
C GLY A 61 -7.00 17.78 -3.06
N THR A 62 -7.38 17.97 -1.80
CA THR A 62 -6.87 19.02 -0.89
C THR A 62 -5.39 18.85 -0.52
N ALA A 63 -4.83 17.68 -0.76
CA ALA A 63 -3.40 17.39 -0.67
C ALA A 63 -3.00 16.63 -1.95
N PRO A 64 -2.01 17.12 -2.72
CA PRO A 64 -1.59 16.51 -3.98
C PRO A 64 -0.94 15.13 -3.73
N SER A 65 -0.75 14.35 -4.79
CA SER A 65 -0.10 13.05 -4.73
C SER A 65 1.26 13.11 -4.02
N ASP A 66 1.50 12.16 -3.11
CA ASP A 66 2.60 12.25 -2.14
C ASP A 66 3.98 12.36 -2.80
N PHE A 67 4.18 11.60 -3.89
CA PHE A 67 5.44 11.59 -4.64
C PHE A 67 5.84 12.96 -5.19
N THR A 68 4.90 13.89 -5.42
CA THR A 68 5.17 15.23 -5.95
C THR A 68 6.04 16.07 -5.02
N ARG A 69 6.16 15.70 -3.75
CA ARG A 69 7.02 16.35 -2.75
C ARG A 69 8.50 15.92 -2.82
N GLY A 70 8.85 15.03 -3.75
CA GLY A 70 10.23 14.61 -4.02
C GLY A 70 10.93 14.05 -2.78
N PHE A 71 12.26 14.19 -2.73
CA PHE A 71 13.09 13.59 -1.68
C PHE A 71 12.66 13.97 -0.25
N ALA A 72 12.50 15.27 0.02
CA ALA A 72 12.11 15.76 1.35
C ALA A 72 10.72 15.25 1.76
N GLY A 73 9.79 15.16 0.80
CA GLY A 73 8.50 14.51 0.99
C GLY A 73 8.64 13.04 1.40
N GLY A 74 9.49 12.30 0.69
CA GLY A 74 9.71 10.87 0.95
C GLY A 74 10.24 10.60 2.35
N VAL A 75 11.15 11.46 2.85
CA VAL A 75 11.65 11.39 4.22
C VAL A 75 10.52 11.63 5.24
N ALA A 76 9.71 12.66 5.03
CA ALA A 76 8.60 12.99 5.93
C ALA A 76 7.53 11.88 5.97
N ASP A 77 7.24 11.30 4.80
CA ASP A 77 6.24 10.25 4.64
C ASP A 77 6.71 8.96 5.27
N ALA A 78 7.95 8.56 5.02
CA ALA A 78 8.54 7.37 5.62
C ALA A 78 8.59 7.45 7.15
N ARG A 79 8.95 8.61 7.72
CA ARG A 79 8.90 8.82 9.18
C ARG A 79 7.49 8.69 9.74
N THR A 80 6.50 9.25 9.04
CA THR A 80 5.09 9.16 9.43
C THR A 80 4.58 7.73 9.34
N ALA A 81 4.86 7.06 8.21
CA ALA A 81 4.48 5.68 7.93
C ALA A 81 5.04 4.75 8.99
N TRP A 82 6.35 4.87 9.29
CA TRP A 82 7.01 4.02 10.28
C TRP A 82 6.43 4.20 11.67
N ARG A 83 6.25 5.46 12.12
CA ARG A 83 5.65 5.76 13.42
C ARG A 83 4.27 5.11 13.57
N LEU A 84 3.42 5.23 12.54
CA LEU A 84 2.06 4.68 12.56
C LEU A 84 2.05 3.15 12.45
N HIS A 85 2.91 2.59 11.61
CA HIS A 85 3.14 1.15 11.49
C HIS A 85 3.53 0.54 12.84
N THR A 86 4.57 1.07 13.49
CA THR A 86 5.04 0.57 14.78
C THR A 86 4.01 0.79 15.90
N ALA A 87 3.30 1.91 15.91
CA ALA A 87 2.27 2.19 16.91
C ALA A 87 1.07 1.24 16.81
N ALA A 88 0.82 0.66 15.63
CA ALA A 88 -0.22 -0.34 15.42
C ALA A 88 0.26 -1.79 15.67
N GLY A 89 1.51 -1.99 16.10
CA GLY A 89 2.09 -3.33 16.29
C GLY A 89 2.59 -3.97 14.99
N GLY A 90 2.92 -3.17 13.99
CA GLY A 90 3.45 -3.64 12.71
C GLY A 90 4.77 -4.40 12.86
N GLY A 91 4.93 -5.44 12.04
CA GLY A 91 6.11 -6.30 12.03
C GLY A 91 7.39 -5.56 11.64
N ARG A 92 8.48 -5.75 12.40
CA ARG A 92 9.69 -4.91 12.30
C ARG A 92 10.41 -4.99 10.95
N SER A 93 10.24 -6.10 10.24
CA SER A 93 10.81 -6.32 8.91
C SER A 93 9.81 -6.17 7.77
N ALA A 94 8.53 -5.89 8.09
CA ALA A 94 7.47 -5.84 7.09
C ALA A 94 7.66 -4.61 6.16
N PRO A 95 7.41 -4.76 4.85
CA PRO A 95 7.44 -3.63 3.95
C PRO A 95 6.20 -2.73 4.13
N ILE A 96 6.36 -1.46 3.78
CA ILE A 96 5.25 -0.52 3.60
C ILE A 96 5.16 -0.18 2.13
N PHE A 97 3.99 -0.39 1.53
CA PHE A 97 3.73 -0.02 0.14
C PHE A 97 3.39 1.46 0.06
N PHE A 98 4.23 2.25 -0.61
CA PHE A 98 4.02 3.68 -0.82
C PHE A 98 3.28 3.91 -2.15
N SER A 99 2.15 4.60 -2.09
CA SER A 99 1.26 4.77 -3.24
C SER A 99 1.69 5.88 -4.19
N VAL A 100 2.01 5.49 -5.43
CA VAL A 100 1.91 6.34 -6.62
C VAL A 100 0.53 6.13 -7.21
N ASP A 101 -0.46 6.83 -6.65
CA ASP A 101 -1.88 6.72 -7.04
C ASP A 101 -2.20 7.61 -8.26
N ASP A 102 -1.34 7.55 -9.30
CA ASP A 102 -1.41 8.32 -10.54
C ASP A 102 -0.89 7.51 -11.75
N ASP A 103 -1.42 7.80 -12.94
CA ASP A 103 -0.85 7.33 -14.21
C ASP A 103 0.33 8.23 -14.60
N ILE A 104 1.53 7.91 -14.10
CA ILE A 104 2.73 8.71 -14.36
C ILE A 104 3.54 8.16 -15.54
N ASP A 105 4.12 9.08 -16.31
CA ASP A 105 5.05 8.74 -17.38
C ASP A 105 6.50 8.57 -16.86
N ARG A 106 7.39 8.15 -17.77
CA ARG A 106 8.81 7.90 -17.43
C ARG A 106 9.54 9.17 -17.01
N ALA A 107 9.15 10.33 -17.55
CA ALA A 107 9.75 11.61 -17.18
C ALA A 107 9.39 11.99 -15.73
N THR A 108 8.11 11.88 -15.36
CA THR A 108 7.62 12.09 -14.00
C THR A 108 8.27 11.13 -13.02
N TRP A 109 8.42 9.85 -13.41
CA TRP A 109 9.15 8.87 -12.61
C TRP A 109 10.60 9.32 -12.34
N ASN A 110 11.38 9.57 -13.40
CA ASN A 110 12.79 9.90 -13.29
C ASN A 110 13.06 11.20 -12.51
N ASN A 111 12.22 12.22 -12.75
CA ASN A 111 12.46 13.56 -12.23
C ASN A 111 11.89 13.76 -10.82
N VAL A 112 10.85 13.01 -10.44
CA VAL A 112 10.09 13.29 -9.21
C VAL A 112 9.92 12.04 -8.35
N ALA A 113 9.21 11.02 -8.84
CA ALA A 113 8.86 9.86 -8.02
C ALA A 113 10.08 9.07 -7.55
N LEU A 114 11.11 8.93 -8.39
CA LEU A 114 12.35 8.26 -8.03
C LEU A 114 13.05 8.97 -6.85
N GLN A 115 13.03 10.31 -6.81
CA GLN A 115 13.61 11.05 -5.69
C GLN A 115 12.81 10.87 -4.41
N TRP A 116 11.48 10.80 -4.51
CA TRP A 116 10.63 10.47 -3.37
C TRP A 116 10.93 9.08 -2.78
N PHE A 117 11.07 8.06 -3.63
CA PHE A 117 11.49 6.72 -3.20
C PHE A 117 12.89 6.71 -2.57
N ARG A 118 13.84 7.51 -3.09
CA ARG A 118 15.16 7.66 -2.47
C ARG A 118 15.08 8.30 -1.07
N GLY A 119 14.19 9.28 -0.88
CA GLY A 119 13.92 9.86 0.44
C GLY A 119 13.32 8.83 1.40
N ILE A 120 12.37 8.02 0.94
CA ILE A 120 11.80 6.91 1.72
C ILE A 120 12.90 5.93 2.14
N ASN A 121 13.75 5.53 1.20
CA ASN A 121 14.84 4.59 1.43
C ASN A 121 15.90 5.11 2.40
N SER A 122 16.13 6.42 2.49
CA SER A 122 17.03 6.99 3.51
C SER A 122 16.52 6.83 4.95
N VAL A 123 15.24 6.51 5.14
CA VAL A 123 14.63 6.29 6.46
C VAL A 123 14.39 4.80 6.69
N LEU A 124 13.76 4.10 5.75
CA LEU A 124 13.34 2.70 5.92
C LEU A 124 14.34 1.70 5.36
N GLY A 125 15.20 2.10 4.42
CA GLY A 125 15.97 1.17 3.61
C GLY A 125 15.11 0.42 2.59
N VAL A 126 15.73 0.02 1.48
CA VAL A 126 15.06 -0.61 0.32
C VAL A 126 14.23 -1.83 0.71
N MET A 127 14.75 -2.69 1.61
CA MET A 127 14.08 -3.94 1.98
C MET A 127 12.72 -3.77 2.67
N ARG A 128 12.41 -2.59 3.21
CA ARG A 128 11.09 -2.25 3.79
C ARG A 128 10.25 -1.32 2.92
N THR A 129 10.73 -0.99 1.72
CA THR A 129 10.04 -0.09 0.80
C THR A 129 9.36 -0.91 -0.29
N GLY A 130 8.04 -0.79 -0.36
CA GLY A 130 7.22 -1.26 -1.47
C GLY A 130 6.57 -0.13 -2.25
N ILE A 131 6.02 -0.44 -3.42
CA ILE A 131 5.30 0.50 -4.29
C ILE A 131 3.89 -0.02 -4.56
N TYR A 132 2.90 0.86 -4.42
CA TYR A 132 1.62 0.69 -5.11
C TYR A 132 1.58 1.59 -6.34
N ALA A 133 1.35 1.02 -7.54
CA ALA A 133 1.28 1.78 -8.78
C ALA A 133 0.70 0.97 -9.96
N GLY A 134 0.62 1.58 -11.14
CA GLY A 134 0.45 0.87 -12.40
C GLY A 134 1.68 0.01 -12.77
N ILE A 135 1.55 -0.82 -13.80
CA ILE A 135 2.60 -1.78 -14.21
C ILE A 135 3.97 -1.12 -14.45
N ASN A 136 3.98 0.01 -15.14
CA ASN A 136 5.19 0.70 -15.55
C ASN A 136 6.01 1.20 -14.34
N PRO A 137 5.46 2.02 -13.41
CA PRO A 137 6.19 2.40 -12.20
C PRO A 137 6.61 1.22 -11.32
N CYS A 138 5.82 0.14 -11.23
CA CYS A 138 6.25 -1.07 -10.51
C CYS A 138 7.53 -1.68 -11.12
N GLN A 139 7.59 -1.79 -12.45
CA GLN A 139 8.78 -2.29 -13.15
C GLN A 139 9.97 -1.33 -13.03
N TRP A 140 9.73 -0.02 -13.14
CA TRP A 140 10.75 1.00 -13.01
C TRP A 140 11.35 1.03 -11.60
N ALA A 141 10.52 0.96 -10.56
CA ALA A 141 10.97 0.89 -9.17
C ALA A 141 11.87 -0.31 -8.90
N ALA A 142 11.52 -1.47 -9.48
CA ALA A 142 12.32 -2.68 -9.38
C ALA A 142 13.66 -2.53 -10.13
N ALA A 143 13.64 -2.01 -11.36
CA ALA A 143 14.82 -1.80 -12.18
C ALA A 143 15.80 -0.77 -11.56
N ASP A 144 15.28 0.30 -10.96
CA ASP A 144 16.08 1.34 -10.30
C ASP A 144 16.52 0.93 -8.87
N GLY A 145 16.14 -0.26 -8.41
CA GLY A 145 16.58 -0.82 -7.12
C GLY A 145 16.06 -0.08 -5.90
N VAL A 146 14.89 0.58 -6.00
CA VAL A 146 14.33 1.39 -4.91
C VAL A 146 13.21 0.71 -4.12
N ILE A 147 12.84 -0.52 -4.49
CA ILE A 147 11.94 -1.39 -3.73
C ILE A 147 12.60 -2.72 -3.36
N GLY A 148 12.17 -3.28 -2.23
CA GLY A 148 12.73 -4.51 -1.68
C GLY A 148 12.23 -5.78 -2.37
N ARG A 149 12.79 -6.90 -1.92
CA ARG A 149 12.49 -8.25 -2.42
C ARG A 149 11.68 -9.04 -1.40
N SER A 150 10.73 -9.80 -1.90
CA SER A 150 9.99 -10.79 -1.12
C SER A 150 10.83 -12.04 -0.87
N GLY A 151 10.53 -12.77 0.20
CA GLY A 151 11.05 -14.11 0.42
C GLY A 151 10.56 -15.13 -0.62
N SER A 152 9.49 -14.81 -1.36
CA SER A 152 9.03 -15.61 -2.50
C SER A 152 9.95 -15.42 -3.71
N PRO A 153 10.45 -16.51 -4.34
CA PRO A 153 11.38 -16.41 -5.47
C PRO A 153 10.85 -15.54 -6.63
N GLY A 154 11.69 -14.63 -7.12
CA GLY A 154 11.37 -13.75 -8.25
C GLY A 154 10.41 -12.60 -7.94
N LYS A 155 10.03 -12.41 -6.68
CA LYS A 155 9.06 -11.40 -6.26
C LYS A 155 9.72 -10.17 -5.62
N VAL A 156 9.12 -9.01 -5.87
CA VAL A 156 9.51 -7.71 -5.28
C VAL A 156 8.30 -7.08 -4.61
N TRP A 157 8.52 -6.09 -3.74
CA TRP A 157 7.46 -5.34 -3.05
C TRP A 157 6.69 -4.41 -4.00
N ALA A 158 6.12 -4.97 -5.05
CA ALA A 158 5.22 -4.29 -5.99
C ALA A 158 3.78 -4.78 -5.76
N TRP A 159 2.92 -3.82 -5.44
CA TRP A 159 1.47 -3.95 -5.42
C TRP A 159 0.92 -3.21 -6.64
N GLN A 160 0.47 -3.95 -7.64
CA GLN A 160 0.07 -3.37 -8.91
C GLN A 160 -1.44 -3.10 -8.95
N THR A 161 -1.88 -1.99 -9.53
CA THR A 161 -3.31 -1.75 -9.82
C THR A 161 -3.66 -2.01 -11.28
N ARG A 162 -4.88 -2.50 -11.57
CA ARG A 162 -5.38 -2.63 -12.96
C ARG A 162 -5.55 -1.28 -13.67
N SER A 163 -5.81 -0.19 -12.94
CA SER A 163 -6.26 1.10 -13.50
C SER A 163 -5.33 1.65 -14.59
N TRP A 164 -4.02 1.46 -14.43
CA TRP A 164 -3.00 1.98 -15.33
C TRP A 164 -2.11 0.86 -15.89
N SER A 165 -2.68 -0.34 -16.00
CA SER A 165 -1.93 -1.55 -16.38
C SER A 165 -2.37 -2.18 -17.70
N LYS A 166 -3.42 -1.64 -18.35
CA LYS A 166 -3.85 -2.05 -19.70
C LYS A 166 -4.03 -3.58 -19.84
N GLY A 167 -4.53 -4.24 -18.79
CA GLY A 167 -4.75 -5.69 -18.74
C GLY A 167 -3.51 -6.55 -18.47
N GLN A 168 -2.33 -5.95 -18.29
CA GLN A 168 -1.08 -6.66 -18.01
C GLN A 168 -0.89 -6.85 -16.50
N ILE A 169 -0.16 -7.90 -16.10
CA ILE A 169 0.24 -8.16 -14.72
C ILE A 169 1.76 -8.36 -14.69
N TYR A 170 2.47 -7.60 -13.86
CA TYR A 170 3.90 -7.70 -13.65
C TYR A 170 4.22 -9.01 -12.93
N PRO A 171 4.99 -9.94 -13.54
CA PRO A 171 5.28 -11.23 -12.91
C PRO A 171 5.98 -11.12 -11.54
N GLY A 172 6.74 -10.05 -11.32
CA GLY A 172 7.42 -9.76 -10.06
C GLY A 172 6.54 -9.21 -8.94
N ALA A 173 5.28 -8.83 -9.22
CA ALA A 173 4.38 -8.28 -8.21
C ALA A 173 3.95 -9.33 -7.16
N VAL A 174 3.81 -8.88 -5.92
CA VAL A 174 3.30 -9.69 -4.79
C VAL A 174 1.81 -9.50 -4.55
N LEU A 175 1.24 -8.39 -5.01
CA LEU A 175 -0.18 -8.04 -4.85
C LEU A 175 -0.71 -7.42 -6.14
N TYR A 176 -1.99 -7.64 -6.44
CA TYR A 176 -2.67 -7.03 -7.59
C TYR A 176 -4.08 -6.56 -7.24
N GLN A 177 -4.35 -5.25 -7.37
CA GLN A 177 -5.68 -4.67 -7.18
C GLN A 177 -6.55 -4.93 -8.42
N ARG A 178 -7.38 -5.97 -8.35
CA ARG A 178 -8.25 -6.43 -9.43
C ARG A 178 -9.59 -5.69 -9.47
N ILE A 179 -10.09 -5.23 -8.33
CA ILE A 179 -11.32 -4.43 -8.24
C ILE A 179 -11.00 -3.12 -7.55
N ILE A 180 -11.35 -2.01 -8.21
CA ILE A 180 -11.33 -0.66 -7.64
C ILE A 180 -12.78 -0.24 -7.48
N ASP A 181 -13.18 0.15 -6.28
CA ASP A 181 -14.49 0.70 -6.00
C ASP A 181 -14.64 2.07 -6.67
N THR A 182 -15.46 2.11 -7.71
CA THR A 182 -15.87 3.35 -8.36
C THR A 182 -17.37 3.33 -8.59
N ALA A 183 -17.96 4.49 -8.91
CA ALA A 183 -19.39 4.55 -9.24
C ALA A 183 -19.77 3.65 -10.43
N SER A 184 -18.87 3.47 -11.40
CA SER A 184 -19.09 2.65 -12.60
C SER A 184 -18.64 1.20 -12.46
N ASN A 185 -17.84 0.88 -11.45
CA ASN A 185 -17.38 -0.48 -11.13
C ASN A 185 -17.35 -0.64 -9.61
N PRO A 186 -18.53 -0.72 -8.95
CA PRO A 186 -18.58 -0.74 -7.50
C PRO A 186 -17.91 -1.99 -6.95
N GLY A 187 -17.18 -1.80 -5.86
CA GLY A 187 -16.60 -2.90 -5.09
C GLY A 187 -17.68 -3.71 -4.36
N PRO A 188 -17.38 -4.95 -3.94
CA PRO A 188 -18.27 -5.71 -3.09
C PRO A 188 -18.46 -4.99 -1.74
N ILE A 189 -19.59 -5.26 -1.10
CA ILE A 189 -19.91 -4.73 0.23
C ILE A 189 -19.43 -5.73 1.29
N VAL A 190 -18.60 -5.26 2.22
CA VAL A 190 -18.11 -6.02 3.38
C VAL A 190 -18.37 -5.20 4.64
N GLY A 191 -19.13 -5.75 5.59
CA GLY A 191 -19.53 -5.04 6.81
C GLY A 191 -20.22 -3.69 6.55
N GLY A 192 -20.98 -3.60 5.45
CA GLY A 192 -21.70 -2.39 5.04
C GLY A 192 -20.86 -1.35 4.29
N ILE A 193 -19.60 -1.64 3.96
CA ILE A 193 -18.68 -0.72 3.27
C ILE A 193 -18.26 -1.33 1.93
N ARG A 194 -18.24 -0.53 0.86
CA ARG A 194 -17.66 -0.97 -0.42
C ARG A 194 -16.13 -0.98 -0.32
N VAL A 195 -15.52 -2.04 -0.85
CA VAL A 195 -14.06 -2.24 -0.75
C VAL A 195 -13.42 -2.52 -2.10
N ASP A 196 -12.15 -2.14 -2.23
CA ASP A 196 -11.28 -2.66 -3.29
C ASP A 196 -10.95 -4.13 -3.01
N VAL A 197 -10.68 -4.91 -4.07
CA VAL A 197 -10.28 -6.32 -3.95
C VAL A 197 -8.91 -6.52 -4.58
N ASN A 198 -8.03 -7.18 -3.80
CA ASN A 198 -6.66 -7.45 -4.17
C ASN A 198 -6.42 -8.97 -4.19
N ASP A 199 -5.74 -9.45 -5.22
CA ASP A 199 -5.27 -10.82 -5.31
C ASP A 199 -3.84 -10.90 -4.75
N VAL A 200 -3.56 -11.98 -4.02
CA VAL A 200 -2.23 -12.28 -3.45
C VAL A 200 -1.46 -13.13 -4.46
N LEU A 201 -0.33 -12.61 -4.94
CA LEU A 201 0.47 -13.22 -6.02
C LEU A 201 1.76 -13.89 -5.52
N ALA A 202 2.00 -13.88 -4.21
CA ALA A 202 3.18 -14.43 -3.55
C ALA A 202 2.82 -14.97 -2.16
N GLN A 203 3.51 -16.02 -1.70
CA GLN A 203 3.33 -16.54 -0.33
C GLN A 203 3.76 -15.51 0.71
N ASP A 204 4.83 -14.78 0.41
CA ASP A 204 5.26 -13.61 1.16
C ASP A 204 4.88 -12.36 0.36
N CYS A 205 3.80 -11.71 0.78
CA CYS A 205 3.31 -10.46 0.21
C CYS A 205 3.56 -9.26 1.13
N GLY A 206 4.43 -9.40 2.13
CA GLY A 206 4.72 -8.37 3.11
C GLY A 206 3.81 -8.39 4.33
N GLN A 207 3.17 -9.53 4.61
CA GLN A 207 2.26 -9.67 5.75
C GLN A 207 2.99 -9.65 7.10
N TRP A 208 2.46 -8.89 8.07
CA TRP A 208 3.14 -8.62 9.34
C TRP A 208 3.57 -9.88 10.11
N ASN A 209 2.77 -10.94 10.05
CA ASN A 209 3.04 -12.19 10.78
C ASN A 209 4.19 -13.03 10.20
N LEU A 210 4.65 -12.77 8.97
CA LEU A 210 5.90 -13.33 8.43
C LEU A 210 7.11 -12.44 8.67
N HIS A 211 6.90 -11.25 9.24
CA HIS A 211 7.91 -10.21 9.43
C HIS A 211 7.93 -9.63 10.84
N PRO A 212 8.00 -10.44 11.91
CA PRO A 212 7.95 -9.96 13.30
C PRO A 212 9.04 -8.93 13.63
#